data_AF-X1DQK7-F1
#
_entry.id   AF-X1DQK7-F1
#
_cell.length_a   1.000
_cell.length_b   1.000
_cell.length_c   1.000
_cell.angle_alpha   90.00
_cell.angle_beta   90.00
_cell.angle_gamma   90.00
#
_symmetry.space_group_name_H-M   'P 1'
#
loop_
_entity.id
_entity.type
_entity.pdbx_description
1 polymer ?
#
loop_
_entity_poly.entity_id
_entity_poly.type
_entity_poly.pdbx_seq_one_letter_code
_entity_poly.pdbx_strand_id
1 'polypeptide(L)'
;MRQLPKSDQRKPWEELFFHNDFKTPLAREDTGEYRIALEMLRLSPSAANTQPWRIIKQNDGYDLYVIKDNRGERHVIDCNYNDAGIAMCHFELTAEEIGLSGEWKLDPLKNNARENKI
;
A
#
# COMPACT_ATOMS: atom_id res chain seq x y z
N MET A 1 29.22 -7.73 0.52
CA MET A 1 28.54 -7.89 1.82
C MET A 1 27.14 -8.44 1.54
N ARG A 2 26.78 -9.64 2.02
CA ARG A 2 25.41 -10.15 1.89
C ARG A 2 24.52 -9.36 2.85
N GLN A 3 23.58 -8.58 2.34
CA GLN A 3 22.51 -8.03 3.17
C GLN A 3 21.53 -9.17 3.49
N LEU A 4 21.19 -9.33 4.76
CA LEU A 4 20.15 -10.27 5.17
C LEU A 4 18.79 -9.70 4.74
N PRO A 5 17.93 -10.49 4.07
CA PRO A 5 16.59 -10.04 3.73
C PRO A 5 15.78 -9.81 5.01
N LYS A 6 15.21 -8.61 5.17
CA LYS A 6 14.36 -8.21 6.30
C LYS A 6 12.89 -8.60 6.05
N SER A 7 12.65 -9.78 5.50
CA SER A 7 11.32 -10.19 4.99
C SER A 7 10.25 -10.34 6.07
N ASP A 8 10.65 -10.41 7.33
CA ASP A 8 9.82 -10.42 8.53
C ASP A 8 9.44 -9.02 9.03
N GLN A 9 10.11 -7.97 8.54
CA GLN A 9 9.84 -6.59 8.95
C GLN A 9 8.77 -5.96 8.06
N ARG A 10 7.90 -5.14 8.65
CA ARG A 10 6.98 -4.27 7.92
C ARG A 10 7.15 -2.83 8.36
N LYS A 11 6.91 -1.91 7.42
CA LYS A 11 6.85 -0.49 7.72
C LYS A 11 5.82 -0.23 8.82
N PRO A 12 6.04 0.76 9.70
CA PRO A 12 5.04 1.23 10.63
C PRO A 12 3.73 1.60 9.91
N TRP A 13 2.62 1.53 10.63
CA TRP A 13 1.30 1.82 10.08
C TRP A 13 1.22 3.26 9.55
N GLU A 14 1.83 4.19 10.28
CA GLU A 14 1.85 5.62 10.04
C GLU A 14 2.67 6.01 8.79
N GLU A 15 3.51 5.09 8.29
CA GLU A 15 4.21 5.27 7.01
C GLU A 15 3.38 4.82 5.80
N LEU A 16 2.31 4.05 6.02
CA LEU A 16 1.58 3.35 4.96
C LEU A 16 0.15 3.86 4.76
N PHE A 17 -0.53 4.26 5.84
CA PHE A 17 -1.96 4.59 5.83
C PHE A 17 -2.18 6.04 6.27
N PHE A 18 -2.93 6.78 5.46
CA PHE A 18 -3.14 8.21 5.64
C PHE A 18 -4.60 8.61 5.44
N HIS A 19 -4.96 9.76 5.99
CA HIS A 19 -6.28 10.36 5.86
C HIS A 19 -6.22 11.61 4.98
N ASN A 20 -6.99 11.62 3.89
CA ASN A 20 -7.10 12.71 2.88
C ASN A 20 -5.83 13.07 2.10
N ASP A 21 -4.65 13.10 2.73
CA ASP A 21 -3.36 13.46 2.15
C ASP A 21 -2.23 12.50 2.59
N PHE A 22 -0.98 12.69 2.13
CA PHE A 22 0.18 11.87 2.52
C PHE A 22 0.87 12.32 3.82
N LYS A 23 0.31 13.30 4.54
CA LYS A 23 0.93 13.93 5.71
C LYS A 23 0.23 13.58 7.01
N THR A 24 -1.03 13.17 6.93
CA THR A 24 -1.89 12.91 8.07
C THR A 24 -2.05 11.40 8.24
N PRO A 25 -1.35 10.75 9.19
CA PRO A 25 -1.51 9.32 9.44
C PRO A 25 -2.95 8.97 9.78
N LEU A 26 -3.45 7.87 9.24
CA LEU A 26 -4.77 7.34 9.57
C LEU A 26 -4.69 6.58 10.89
N ALA A 27 -5.51 6.91 11.88
CA ALA A 27 -5.57 6.12 13.11
C ALA A 27 -6.19 4.74 12.82
N ARG A 28 -5.73 3.71 13.54
CA ARG A 28 -6.21 2.33 13.35
C ARG A 28 -7.66 2.15 13.75
N GLU A 29 -8.13 2.99 14.65
CA GLU A 29 -9.50 3.01 15.15
C GLU A 29 -10.46 3.60 14.11
N ASP A 30 -9.95 4.50 13.25
CA ASP A 30 -10.73 5.19 12.22
C ASP A 30 -10.95 4.35 10.95
N THR A 31 -10.41 3.13 10.89
CA THR A 31 -10.59 2.22 9.75
C THR A 31 -11.87 1.40 9.81
N GLY A 32 -12.54 1.37 10.96
CA GLY A 32 -13.78 0.61 11.16
C GLY A 32 -13.63 -0.87 10.78
N GLU A 33 -14.57 -1.37 9.98
CA GLU A 33 -14.61 -2.76 9.50
C GLU A 33 -13.40 -3.16 8.62
N TYR A 34 -12.76 -2.19 7.94
CA TYR A 34 -11.61 -2.44 7.06
C TYR A 34 -10.29 -2.65 7.80
N ARG A 35 -10.26 -2.52 9.15
CA ARG A 35 -9.03 -2.61 9.94
C ARG A 35 -8.22 -3.88 9.66
N ILE A 36 -8.90 -5.02 9.60
CA ILE A 36 -8.25 -6.33 9.39
C ILE A 36 -7.70 -6.42 7.96
N ALA A 37 -8.49 -6.00 6.96
CA ALA A 37 -8.06 -5.99 5.57
C ALA A 37 -6.83 -5.11 5.33
N LEU A 38 -6.78 -3.92 5.95
CA LEU A 38 -5.63 -3.02 5.87
C LEU A 38 -4.38 -3.60 6.57
N GLU A 39 -4.55 -4.30 7.70
CA GLU A 39 -3.43 -5.00 8.34
C GLU A 39 -2.92 -6.15 7.46
N MET A 40 -3.79 -6.89 6.78
CA MET A 40 -3.37 -7.96 5.86
C MET A 40 -2.66 -7.41 4.62
N LEU A 41 -3.09 -6.25 4.11
CA LEU A 41 -2.37 -5.49 3.07
C LEU A 41 -0.97 -5.08 3.56
N ARG A 42 -0.85 -4.58 4.80
CA ARG A 42 0.44 -4.23 5.38
C ARG A 42 1.37 -5.44 5.46
N LEU A 43 0.84 -6.63 5.77
CA LEU A 43 1.63 -7.86 5.89
C LEU A 43 2.02 -8.48 4.54
N SER A 44 1.52 -7.97 3.42
CA SER A 44 1.84 -8.49 2.09
C SER A 44 3.35 -8.49 1.79
N PRO A 45 3.86 -9.48 1.03
CA PRO A 45 5.26 -9.51 0.61
C PRO A 45 5.53 -8.47 -0.49
N SER A 46 6.80 -8.07 -0.63
CA SER A 46 7.28 -7.21 -1.73
C SER A 46 8.74 -7.47 -2.06
N ALA A 47 9.13 -7.20 -3.30
CA ALA A 47 10.51 -7.32 -3.75
C ALA A 47 11.43 -6.42 -2.91
N ALA A 48 12.56 -6.97 -2.44
CA ALA A 48 13.50 -6.30 -1.54
C ALA A 48 12.84 -5.70 -0.26
N ASN A 49 11.63 -6.16 0.10
CA ASN A 49 10.82 -5.64 1.19
C ASN A 49 10.55 -4.12 1.13
N THR A 50 10.43 -3.56 -0.08
CA THR A 50 10.24 -2.11 -0.30
C THR A 50 8.88 -1.60 0.20
N GLN A 51 7.85 -2.44 0.13
CA GLN A 51 6.46 -2.11 0.50
C GLN A 51 6.02 -0.80 -0.19
N PRO A 52 5.91 -0.82 -1.53
CA PRO A 52 5.78 0.39 -2.34
C PRO A 52 4.39 1.02 -2.27
N TRP A 53 3.42 0.41 -1.57
CA TRP A 53 2.05 0.92 -1.47
C TRP A 53 1.90 2.01 -0.41
N ARG A 54 1.05 2.98 -0.70
CA ARG A 54 0.50 3.96 0.25
C ARG A 54 -1.00 3.99 0.08
N ILE A 55 -1.73 4.00 1.19
CA ILE A 55 -3.19 4.02 1.20
C ILE A 55 -3.66 5.35 1.73
N ILE A 56 -4.54 6.02 0.98
CA ILE A 56 -5.24 7.21 1.47
C ILE A 56 -6.72 6.87 1.61
N LYS A 57 -7.25 7.02 2.82
CA LYS A 57 -8.69 7.01 3.06
C LYS A 57 -9.27 8.36 2.63
N GLN A 58 -10.12 8.35 1.59
CA GLN A 58 -10.84 9.52 1.08
C GLN A 58 -12.32 9.17 0.90
N ASN A 59 -13.21 10.05 1.36
CA ASN A 59 -14.66 9.84 1.29
C ASN A 59 -15.04 8.44 1.86
N ASP A 60 -15.78 7.66 1.07
CA ASP A 60 -16.25 6.31 1.41
C ASP A 60 -15.29 5.20 0.93
N GLY A 61 -14.03 5.50 0.60
CA GLY A 61 -13.11 4.54 0.00
C GLY A 61 -11.64 4.71 0.35
N TYR A 62 -10.83 3.83 -0.23
CA TYR A 62 -9.38 3.78 -0.09
C TYR A 62 -8.72 3.85 -1.46
N ASP A 63 -7.84 4.84 -1.64
CA ASP A 63 -6.97 4.92 -2.81
C ASP A 63 -5.64 4.22 -2.51
N LEU A 64 -5.16 3.41 -3.46
CA LEU A 64 -3.82 2.83 -3.42
C LEU A 64 -2.88 3.57 -4.38
N TYR A 65 -1.77 4.06 -3.85
CA TYR A 65 -0.70 4.68 -4.60
C TYR A 65 0.56 3.82 -4.57
N VAL A 66 1.24 3.71 -5.70
CA VAL A 66 2.53 3.02 -5.82
C VAL A 66 3.65 4.07 -5.83
N ILE A 67 4.45 4.07 -4.77
CA ILE A 67 5.63 4.93 -4.63
C ILE A 67 6.85 4.17 -5.14
N LYS A 68 7.50 4.73 -6.16
CA LYS A 68 8.78 4.21 -6.64
C LYS A 68 9.87 4.62 -5.66
N ASP A 69 10.54 3.64 -5.04
CA ASP A 69 11.72 3.93 -4.26
C ASP A 69 12.90 4.21 -5.22
N ASN A 70 13.47 5.41 -5.13
CA ASN A 70 14.64 5.82 -5.92
C ASN A 70 15.96 5.19 -5.39
N ARG A 71 15.88 4.23 -4.45
CA ARG A 71 17.04 3.48 -3.93
C ARG A 71 17.65 2.57 -4.99
N GLY A 72 18.37 3.20 -5.91
CA GLY A 72 19.43 2.61 -6.70
C GLY A 72 18.96 1.89 -7.94
N GLU A 73 19.15 2.55 -9.08
CA GLU A 73 19.03 2.10 -10.47
C GLU A 73 19.93 0.90 -10.85
N ARG A 74 20.24 -0.01 -9.93
CA ARG A 74 21.17 -1.13 -10.19
C ARG A 74 20.55 -2.44 -9.74
N HIS A 75 19.81 -3.05 -10.67
CA HIS A 75 19.48 -4.47 -10.74
C HIS A 75 18.20 -4.99 -10.05
N VAL A 76 17.29 -4.14 -9.56
CA VAL A 76 15.95 -4.61 -9.14
C VAL A 76 15.01 -4.47 -10.34
N ILE A 77 14.48 -5.59 -10.83
CA ILE A 77 13.33 -5.59 -11.76
C ILE A 77 12.24 -4.73 -11.10
N ASP A 78 11.69 -3.74 -11.80
CA ASP A 78 10.60 -2.89 -11.28
C ASP A 78 9.35 -3.75 -11.07
N CYS A 79 9.27 -4.37 -9.89
CA CYS A 79 8.16 -5.21 -9.46
C CYS A 79 7.09 -4.41 -8.70
N ASN A 80 7.20 -3.08 -8.61
CA ASN A 80 6.36 -2.30 -7.70
C ASN A 80 4.85 -2.47 -7.97
N TYR A 81 4.45 -2.56 -9.25
CA TYR A 81 3.06 -2.83 -9.62
C TYR A 81 2.64 -4.28 -9.34
N ASN A 82 3.54 -5.25 -9.49
CA ASN A 82 3.27 -6.64 -9.12
C ASN A 82 3.10 -6.77 -7.60
N ASP A 83 3.99 -6.14 -6.84
CA ASP A 83 3.93 -6.09 -5.38
C ASP A 83 2.66 -5.38 -4.88
N ALA A 84 2.25 -4.29 -5.55
CA ALA A 84 0.98 -3.63 -5.27
C ALA A 84 -0.22 -4.54 -5.58
N GLY A 85 -0.19 -5.30 -6.68
CA GLY A 85 -1.23 -6.29 -7.00
C GLY A 85 -1.34 -7.39 -5.94
N ILE A 86 -0.22 -7.86 -5.39
CA ILE A 86 -0.23 -8.81 -4.26
C ILE A 86 -0.87 -8.18 -3.02
N ALA A 87 -0.54 -6.92 -2.72
CA ALA A 87 -1.11 -6.18 -1.61
C ALA A 87 -2.62 -5.94 -1.76
N MET A 88 -3.08 -5.61 -2.98
CA MET A 88 -4.50 -5.50 -3.33
C MET A 88 -5.24 -6.82 -3.12
N CYS A 89 -4.65 -7.92 -3.57
CA CYS A 89 -5.23 -9.26 -3.40
C CYS A 89 -5.38 -9.65 -1.93
N HIS A 90 -4.37 -9.37 -1.10
CA HIS A 90 -4.46 -9.59 0.35
C HIS A 90 -5.60 -8.80 0.99
N PHE A 91 -5.77 -7.53 0.61
CA PHE A 91 -6.86 -6.70 1.10
C PHE A 91 -8.22 -7.25 0.67
N GLU A 92 -8.38 -7.53 -0.62
CA GLU A 92 -9.64 -7.98 -1.21
C GLU A 92 -10.10 -9.31 -0.63
N LEU A 93 -9.24 -10.33 -0.60
CA LEU A 93 -9.58 -11.64 -0.02
C LEU A 93 -9.94 -11.53 1.46
N THR A 94 -9.26 -10.66 2.21
CA THR A 94 -9.57 -10.44 3.63
C THR A 94 -10.89 -9.71 3.80
N ALA A 95 -11.16 -8.72 2.95
CA ALA A 95 -12.41 -7.96 2.95
C ALA A 95 -13.60 -8.89 2.65
N GLU A 96 -13.48 -9.73 1.62
CA GLU A 96 -14.48 -10.74 1.27
C GLU A 96 -14.74 -11.71 2.43
N GLU A 97 -13.68 -12.24 3.06
CA GLU A 97 -13.79 -13.18 4.18
C GLU A 97 -14.54 -12.60 5.38
N ILE A 98 -14.36 -11.30 5.66
CA ILE A 98 -15.07 -10.61 6.74
C ILE A 98 -16.41 -10.00 6.31
N GLY A 99 -16.90 -10.34 5.11
CA GLY A 99 -18.23 -9.97 4.62
C GLY A 99 -18.35 -8.59 3.99
N LEU A 100 -17.24 -7.96 3.63
CA LEU A 100 -17.21 -6.67 2.94
C LEU A 100 -17.29 -6.89 1.44
N SER A 101 -17.99 -5.99 0.75
CA SER A 101 -18.03 -5.95 -0.71
C SER A 101 -17.41 -4.67 -1.23
N GLY A 102 -16.84 -4.73 -2.42
CA GLY A 102 -16.16 -3.62 -3.08
C GLY A 102 -15.59 -4.04 -4.41
N GLU A 103 -14.98 -3.10 -5.12
CA GLU A 103 -14.29 -3.36 -6.38
C GLU A 103 -13.13 -2.38 -6.54
N TRP A 104 -12.04 -2.85 -7.16
CA TRP A 104 -10.93 -1.97 -7.53
C TRP A 104 -11.27 -1.19 -8.81
N LYS A 105 -11.17 0.14 -8.72
CA LYS A 105 -11.34 1.04 -9.88
C LYS A 105 -10.06 1.79 -10.16
N LEU A 106 -9.70 1.85 -11.44
CA LEU A 106 -8.67 2.77 -11.90
C LEU A 106 -9.26 4.17 -11.99
N ASP A 107 -8.69 5.12 -11.24
CA ASP A 107 -9.05 6.54 -11.37
C ASP A 107 -8.06 7.24 -12.33
N PRO A 108 -8.48 7.58 -13.56
CA PRO A 108 -7.59 8.22 -14.53
C PRO A 108 -7.19 9.65 -14.14
N LEU A 109 -7.95 10.33 -13.27
CA LEU A 109 -7.66 11.69 -12.84
C LEU A 109 -6.55 11.74 -11.79
N LYS A 110 -6.40 10.68 -10.99
CA LYS A 110 -5.36 10.54 -9.95
C LYS A 110 -4.02 10.02 -10.51
N ASN A 111 -3.99 9.56 -11.75
CA ASN A 111 -2.80 9.00 -12.41
C ASN A 111 -1.78 10.06 -12.90
N ASN A 112 -2.13 11.36 -12.81
CA ASN A 112 -1.31 12.48 -13.28
C ASN A 112 -0.34 13.04 -12.22
N ALA A 113 -0.25 12.46 -11.02
CA ALA A 113 0.64 12.92 -9.95
C ALA A 113 2.13 12.56 -10.16
N ARG A 114 2.60 12.44 -11.42
CA ARG A 114 3.99 12.10 -11.75
C ARG A 114 5.01 13.22 -11.51
N GLU A 115 4.63 14.41 -11.05
CA GLU A 115 5.55 15.58 -11.11
C GLU A 115 5.88 16.29 -9.79
N ASN A 116 5.32 15.90 -8.64
CA ASN A 116 5.75 16.52 -7.38
C ASN A 116 6.65 15.56 -6.61
N LYS A 117 7.96 15.70 -6.86
CA LYS A 117 9.03 15.23 -5.96
C LYS A 117 8.65 15.57 -4.51
N ILE A 118 8.43 14.53 -3.72
CA ILE A 118 8.58 14.60 -2.26
C ILE A 118 10.07 14.48 -1.96
#